data_AF-A0A952U472-F1
#
_entry.id   AF-A0A952U472-F1
#
_cell.length_a   1.000
_cell.length_b   1.000
_cell.length_c   1.000
_cell.angle_alpha   90.00
_cell.angle_beta   90.00
_cell.angle_gamma   90.00
#
_symmetry.space_group_name_H-M   'P 1'
#
loop_
_entity.id
_entity.type
_entity.pdbx_description
1 polymer ?
#
loop_
_entity_poly.entity_id
_entity_poly.type
_entity_poly.pdbx_seq_one_letter_code
_entity_poly.pdbx_strand_id
1 'polypeptide(L)'
;MTESTSDSNNSPPKKVKSKAVKIAGALSTVLWIIGFVLPFILKPGSPYVWLSDTFLLCGFWPLLFVYKPGWTWLIFGVLNMLIGFGLELVKFLVVSIPETFWTPDRIAMKPAFEHMNQHIADMHPCMPWILIGAASTVYGAVRIIKTIGKWFIQKAKQNARS
;
A
#
# COMPACT_ATOMS: atom_id res chain seq x y z
N MET A 1 -28.89 3.62 57.92
CA MET A 1 -28.91 4.13 56.53
C MET A 1 -27.46 4.38 56.13
N THR A 2 -26.86 3.40 55.47
CA THR A 2 -25.50 3.48 54.93
C THR A 2 -25.56 2.87 53.54
N GLU A 3 -25.70 3.72 52.54
CA GLU A 3 -25.61 3.35 51.13
C GLU A 3 -24.42 4.12 50.58
N SER A 4 -23.24 3.49 50.67
CA SER A 4 -22.04 3.95 49.97
C SER A 4 -21.97 3.23 48.63
N THR A 5 -22.54 3.83 47.60
CA THR A 5 -22.32 3.45 46.20
C THR A 5 -20.86 3.70 45.85
N SER A 6 -20.05 2.64 45.86
CA SER A 6 -18.71 2.66 45.28
C SER A 6 -18.84 2.51 43.77
N ASP A 7 -18.74 3.62 43.05
CA ASP A 7 -18.65 3.63 41.59
C ASP A 7 -17.41 2.85 41.14
N SER A 8 -17.64 1.67 40.55
CA SER A 8 -16.60 0.86 39.95
C SER A 8 -16.10 1.58 38.70
N ASN A 9 -14.90 2.13 38.79
CA ASN A 9 -14.17 2.81 37.74
C ASN A 9 -13.69 1.78 36.69
N ASN A 10 -14.61 1.18 35.94
CA ASN A 10 -14.33 0.20 34.87
C ASN A 10 -13.94 0.91 33.57
N SER A 11 -12.79 1.60 33.61
CA SER A 11 -12.10 1.95 32.37
C SER A 11 -11.51 0.66 31.78
N PRO A 12 -11.84 0.26 30.52
CA PRO A 12 -11.26 -0.94 29.94
C PRO A 12 -9.74 -0.82 29.93
N PRO A 13 -8.99 -1.90 30.24
CA PRO A 13 -7.54 -1.85 30.30
C PRO A 13 -7.01 -1.37 28.94
N LYS A 14 -6.33 -0.22 28.92
CA LYS A 14 -5.63 0.29 27.73
C LYS A 14 -4.70 -0.82 27.24
N LYS A 15 -5.06 -1.49 26.14
CA LYS A 15 -4.21 -2.49 25.48
C LYS A 15 -2.85 -1.85 25.22
N VAL A 16 -1.87 -2.18 26.04
CA VAL A 16 -0.50 -1.70 25.89
C VAL A 16 -0.01 -2.25 24.56
N LYS A 17 0.04 -1.39 23.53
CA LYS A 17 0.56 -1.76 22.22
C LYS A 17 1.98 -2.28 22.40
N SER A 18 2.24 -3.51 21.94
CA SER A 18 3.54 -4.17 22.04
C SER A 18 4.65 -3.26 21.51
N LYS A 19 5.83 -3.28 22.16
CA LYS A 19 7.02 -2.49 21.74
C LYS A 19 7.34 -2.68 20.25
N ALA A 20 7.11 -3.88 19.71
CA ALA A 20 7.29 -4.19 18.29
C ALA A 20 6.39 -3.36 17.37
N VAL A 21 5.15 -3.09 17.77
CA VAL A 21 4.20 -2.25 17.00
C VAL A 21 4.68 -0.80 16.94
N LYS A 22 5.24 -0.29 18.05
CA LYS A 22 5.78 1.07 18.10
C LYS A 22 6.99 1.23 17.21
N ILE A 23 7.92 0.26 17.23
CA ILE A 23 9.12 0.27 16.39
C ILE A 23 8.75 0.15 14.92
N ALA A 24 7.85 -0.78 14.57
CA ALA A 24 7.37 -0.93 13.20
C ALA A 24 6.67 0.34 12.69
N GLY A 25 5.86 0.97 13.53
CA GLY A 25 5.25 2.27 13.22
C GLY A 25 6.29 3.36 12.97
N ALA A 26 7.28 3.50 13.84
CA ALA A 26 8.34 4.49 13.67
C ALA A 26 9.17 4.27 12.40
N LEU A 27 9.61 3.03 12.15
CA LEU A 27 10.34 2.67 10.92
C LEU A 27 9.51 2.94 9.67
N SER A 28 8.23 2.56 9.71
CA SER A 28 7.29 2.83 8.63
C SER A 28 7.18 4.32 8.35
N THR A 29 6.96 5.15 9.37
CA THR A 29 6.86 6.61 9.26
C THR A 29 8.14 7.20 8.67
N VAL A 30 9.32 6.79 9.15
CA VAL A 30 10.59 7.33 8.66
C VAL A 30 10.79 6.99 7.18
N LEU A 31 10.58 5.73 6.78
CA LEU A 31 10.67 5.32 5.38
C LEU A 31 9.68 6.09 4.50
N TRP A 32 8.46 6.31 5.00
CA TRP A 32 7.44 7.05 4.28
C TRP A 32 7.78 8.52 4.11
N ILE A 33 8.30 9.18 5.16
CA ILE A 33 8.75 10.58 5.09
C ILE A 33 9.89 10.72 4.07
N ILE A 34 10.89 9.82 4.13
CA ILE A 34 12.00 9.83 3.16
C ILE A 34 11.47 9.64 1.74
N GLY A 35 10.58 8.66 1.54
CA GLY A 35 9.94 8.41 0.25
C GLY A 35 9.16 9.61 -0.27
N PHE A 36 8.44 10.33 0.59
CA PHE A 36 7.67 11.52 0.21
C PHE A 36 8.54 12.74 -0.10
N VAL A 37 9.67 12.90 0.59
CA VAL A 37 10.56 14.06 0.43
C VAL A 37 11.48 13.90 -0.79
N LEU A 38 11.91 12.68 -1.13
CA LEU A 38 12.85 12.42 -2.22
C LEU A 38 12.44 13.03 -3.57
N PRO A 39 11.18 12.98 -4.04
CA PRO A 39 10.74 13.56 -5.31
C PRO A 39 10.98 15.06 -5.42
N PHE A 40 10.96 15.79 -4.30
CA PHE A 40 11.21 17.24 -4.29
C PHE A 40 12.70 17.58 -4.45
N ILE A 41 13.58 16.61 -4.19
CA ILE A 41 15.04 16.77 -4.26
C ILE A 41 15.59 16.22 -5.57
N LEU A 42 15.01 15.12 -6.06
CA LEU A 42 15.44 14.44 -7.27
C LEU A 42 14.94 15.17 -8.52
N LYS A 43 15.85 15.39 -9.48
CA LYS A 43 15.50 15.96 -10.78
C LYS A 43 14.83 14.90 -11.67
N PRO A 44 13.89 15.31 -12.55
CA PRO A 44 13.35 14.43 -13.59
C PRO A 44 14.47 13.75 -14.40
N GLY A 45 14.28 12.48 -14.73
CA GLY A 45 15.26 11.67 -15.47
C GLY A 45 16.45 11.16 -14.64
N SER A 46 16.51 11.44 -13.34
CA SER A 46 17.53 10.85 -12.47
C SER A 46 17.35 9.33 -12.34
N PRO A 47 18.42 8.51 -12.40
CA PRO A 47 18.33 7.07 -12.24
C PRO A 47 17.90 6.64 -10.82
N TYR A 48 17.75 7.58 -9.89
CA TYR A 48 17.38 7.34 -8.50
C TYR A 48 15.91 7.65 -8.18
N VAL A 49 15.13 8.13 -9.16
CA VAL A 49 13.71 8.46 -8.99
C VAL A 49 12.91 7.30 -8.37
N TRP A 50 13.20 6.06 -8.82
CA TRP A 50 12.54 4.86 -8.32
C TRP A 50 12.70 4.63 -6.80
N LEU A 51 13.72 5.23 -6.17
CA LEU A 51 13.91 5.09 -4.72
C LEU A 51 12.76 5.71 -3.93
N SER A 52 12.20 6.84 -4.38
CA SER A 52 11.07 7.47 -3.69
C SER A 52 9.90 6.48 -3.57
N ASP A 53 9.43 5.97 -4.71
CA ASP A 53 8.33 5.02 -4.78
C ASP A 53 8.65 3.75 -3.98
N THR A 54 9.89 3.27 -4.07
CA THR A 54 10.33 2.09 -3.30
C THR A 54 10.29 2.33 -1.80
N PHE A 55 10.71 3.50 -1.31
CA PHE A 55 10.65 3.84 0.11
C PHE A 55 9.21 3.99 0.61
N LEU A 56 8.32 4.57 -0.20
CA LEU A 56 6.88 4.63 0.11
C LEU A 56 6.28 3.23 0.23
N LEU A 57 6.60 2.33 -0.71
CA LEU A 57 6.11 0.96 -0.74
C LEU A 57 6.68 0.11 0.41
N CYS A 58 8.00 0.12 0.58
CA CYS A 58 8.70 -0.58 1.67
C CYS A 58 8.35 0.00 3.04
N GLY A 59 7.96 1.29 3.11
CA GLY A 59 7.50 1.92 4.34
C GLY A 59 6.30 1.20 4.95
N PHE A 60 5.45 0.54 4.16
CA PHE A 60 4.33 -0.23 4.70
C PHE A 60 4.71 -1.61 5.24
N TRP A 61 5.85 -2.18 4.83
CA TRP A 61 6.24 -3.54 5.18
C TRP A 61 6.38 -3.78 6.70
N PRO A 62 7.06 -2.92 7.48
CA PRO A 62 7.15 -3.10 8.93
C PRO A 62 5.77 -3.23 9.59
N LEU A 63 4.81 -2.42 9.17
CA LEU A 63 3.43 -2.47 9.66
C LEU A 63 2.74 -3.76 9.24
N LEU A 64 2.90 -4.19 7.99
CA LEU A 64 2.31 -5.42 7.46
C LEU A 64 2.87 -6.68 8.15
N PHE A 65 4.14 -6.69 8.55
CA PHE A 65 4.72 -7.81 9.31
C PHE A 65 4.17 -7.90 10.73
N VAL A 66 3.91 -6.77 11.36
CA VAL A 66 3.30 -6.72 12.70
C VAL A 66 1.80 -7.04 12.65
N TYR A 67 1.10 -6.65 11.58
CA TYR A 67 -0.29 -7.01 11.37
C TYR A 67 -0.41 -8.49 10.96
N LYS A 68 -0.95 -9.29 11.87
CA LYS A 68 -1.12 -10.74 11.67
C LYS A 68 -2.08 -11.17 10.54
N PRO A 69 -3.15 -10.45 10.19
CA PRO A 69 -4.07 -10.90 9.15
C PRO A 69 -3.41 -10.96 7.77
N GLY A 70 -3.47 -12.10 7.08
CA GLY A 70 -2.87 -12.24 5.75
C GLY A 70 -3.55 -11.39 4.66
N TRP A 71 -4.80 -10.96 4.87
CA TRP A 71 -5.54 -10.15 3.90
C TRP A 71 -4.98 -8.74 3.72
N THR A 72 -4.30 -8.18 4.73
CA THR A 72 -3.71 -6.84 4.61
C THR A 72 -2.60 -6.84 3.55
N TRP A 73 -1.80 -7.90 3.49
CA TRP A 73 -0.80 -8.12 2.45
C TRP A 73 -1.42 -8.27 1.06
N LEU A 74 -2.55 -8.99 0.99
CA LEU A 74 -3.26 -9.19 -0.27
C LEU A 74 -3.81 -7.87 -0.82
N ILE A 75 -4.54 -7.10 0.01
CA ILE A 75 -5.10 -5.81 -0.40
C ILE A 75 -4.00 -4.82 -0.73
N PHE A 76 -2.96 -4.74 0.11
CA PHE A 76 -1.79 -3.92 -0.19
C PHE A 76 -1.18 -4.27 -1.54
N GLY A 77 -0.96 -5.56 -1.81
CA GLY A 77 -0.39 -6.00 -3.07
C GLY A 77 -1.26 -5.66 -4.29
N VAL A 78 -2.57 -5.93 -4.19
CA VAL A 78 -3.53 -5.66 -5.28
C VAL A 78 -3.61 -4.17 -5.58
N LEU A 79 -3.75 -3.32 -4.56
CA LEU A 79 -3.83 -1.86 -4.77
C LEU A 79 -2.56 -1.32 -5.41
N ASN A 80 -1.38 -1.77 -4.99
CA ASN A 80 -0.12 -1.33 -5.59
C ASN A 80 0.05 -1.80 -7.04
N MET A 81 -0.36 -3.03 -7.36
CA MET A 81 -0.38 -3.47 -8.76
C MET A 81 -1.34 -2.64 -9.61
N LEU A 82 -2.51 -2.29 -9.09
CA LEU A 82 -3.47 -1.43 -9.79
C LEU A 82 -2.91 -0.02 -10.02
N ILE A 83 -2.20 0.54 -9.04
CA ILE A 83 -1.50 1.82 -9.21
C ILE A 83 -0.43 1.70 -10.30
N GLY A 84 0.44 0.68 -10.23
CA GLY A 84 1.48 0.46 -11.22
C GLY A 84 0.93 0.26 -12.63
N PHE A 85 -0.16 -0.50 -12.77
CA PHE A 85 -0.86 -0.69 -14.04
C PHE A 85 -1.52 0.62 -14.52
N GLY A 86 -2.12 1.39 -13.62
CA GLY A 86 -2.70 2.69 -13.93
C GLY A 86 -1.66 3.70 -14.44
N LEU A 87 -0.47 3.72 -13.83
CA LEU A 87 0.65 4.54 -14.28
C LEU A 87 1.10 4.14 -15.69
N GLU A 88 1.21 2.83 -15.97
CA GLU A 88 1.54 2.31 -17.30
C GLU A 88 0.46 2.68 -18.33
N LEU A 89 -0.81 2.55 -17.94
CA LEU A 89 -1.94 2.88 -18.79
C LEU A 89 -1.96 4.37 -19.14
N VAL A 90 -1.67 5.26 -18.20
CA VAL A 90 -1.58 6.71 -18.47
C VAL A 90 -0.48 7.01 -19.48
N LYS A 91 0.71 6.39 -19.33
CA LYS A 91 1.83 6.54 -20.28
C LYS A 91 1.43 6.14 -21.69
N PHE A 92 0.67 5.05 -21.81
CA PHE A 92 0.21 4.56 -23.10
C PHE A 92 -0.93 5.40 -23.69
N LEU A 93 -1.92 5.75 -22.88
CA LEU A 93 -3.13 6.43 -23.34
C LEU A 93 -2.84 7.84 -23.82
N VAL A 94 -2.00 8.62 -23.12
CA VAL A 94 -1.74 10.02 -23.50
C VAL A 94 -1.03 10.12 -24.85
N VAL A 95 -0.08 9.22 -25.12
CA VAL A 95 0.62 9.17 -26.41
C VAL A 95 -0.31 8.69 -27.54
N SER A 96 -1.34 7.92 -27.21
CA SER A 96 -2.27 7.34 -28.17
C SER A 96 -3.52 8.19 -28.45
N ILE A 97 -3.60 9.42 -27.89
CA ILE A 97 -4.74 10.31 -28.14
C ILE A 97 -4.70 10.77 -29.61
N PRO A 98 -5.72 10.44 -30.42
CA PRO A 98 -5.74 10.83 -31.82
C PRO A 98 -5.88 12.35 -31.95
N GLU A 99 -5.27 12.94 -32.98
CA GLU A 99 -5.34 14.40 -33.20
C GLU A 99 -6.78 14.92 -33.36
N THR A 100 -7.71 14.06 -33.78
CA THR A 100 -9.15 14.37 -33.86
C THR A 100 -9.82 14.62 -32.51
N PHE A 101 -9.20 14.20 -31.40
CA PHE A 101 -9.68 14.49 -30.04
C PHE A 101 -9.44 15.95 -29.62
N TRP A 102 -8.41 16.60 -30.17
CA TRP A 102 -8.02 17.97 -29.85
C TRP A 102 -8.85 18.98 -30.64
N THR A 103 -10.11 19.13 -30.26
CA THR A 103 -10.98 20.21 -30.78
C THR A 103 -10.48 21.58 -30.31
N PRO A 104 -10.86 22.70 -30.98
CA PRO A 104 -10.46 24.04 -30.58
C PRO A 104 -10.73 24.36 -29.09
N ASP A 105 -11.80 23.80 -28.53
CA ASP A 105 -12.19 23.99 -27.13
C ASP A 105 -11.29 23.23 -26.13
N ARG A 106 -10.53 22.22 -26.60
CA ARG A 106 -9.72 21.32 -25.76
C ARG A 106 -8.22 21.47 -26.00
N ILE A 107 -7.82 22.16 -27.06
CA ILE A 107 -6.41 22.29 -27.46
C ILE A 107 -5.58 23.00 -26.38
N ALA A 108 -6.19 23.89 -25.60
CA ALA A 108 -5.57 24.56 -24.46
C ALA A 108 -5.14 23.58 -23.35
N MET A 109 -5.74 22.38 -23.28
CA MET A 109 -5.40 21.36 -22.30
C MET A 109 -4.25 20.45 -22.77
N LYS A 110 -3.94 20.40 -24.08
CA LYS A 110 -2.91 19.53 -24.66
C LYS A 110 -1.55 19.67 -23.96
N PRO A 111 -1.01 20.89 -23.71
CA PRO A 111 0.26 21.06 -23.01
C PRO A 111 0.23 20.53 -21.57
N ALA A 112 -0.90 20.68 -20.87
CA ALA A 112 -1.05 20.18 -19.51
C ALA A 112 -1.06 18.65 -19.47
N PHE A 113 -1.71 18.00 -20.43
CA PHE A 113 -1.69 16.54 -20.58
C PHE A 113 -0.29 16.02 -20.93
N GLU A 114 0.41 16.67 -21.85
CA GLU A 114 1.78 16.31 -22.22
C GLU A 114 2.75 16.47 -21.04
N HIS A 115 2.65 17.59 -20.30
CA HIS A 115 3.47 17.83 -19.12
C HIS A 115 3.18 16.83 -18.00
N MET A 116 1.91 16.50 -17.76
CA MET A 116 1.53 15.46 -16.80
C MET A 116 2.10 14.09 -17.21
N ASN A 117 2.01 13.75 -18.49
CA ASN A 117 2.54 12.48 -18.99
C ASN A 117 4.06 12.39 -18.85
N GLN A 118 4.79 13.46 -19.20
CA GLN A 118 6.24 13.53 -18.99
C GLN A 118 6.59 13.40 -17.51
N HIS A 119 5.88 14.12 -16.63
CA HIS A 119 6.11 14.02 -15.19
C HIS A 119 5.89 12.58 -14.68
N ILE A 120 4.80 11.93 -15.07
CA ILE A 120 4.51 10.54 -14.68
C ILE A 120 5.54 9.57 -15.28
N ALA A 121 5.94 9.77 -16.53
CA ALA A 121 6.95 8.95 -17.20
C ALA A 121 8.30 9.01 -16.47
N ASP A 122 8.73 10.22 -16.11
CA ASP A 122 10.07 10.50 -15.59
C ASP A 122 10.16 10.33 -14.07
N MET A 123 9.08 10.55 -13.33
CA MET A 123 9.07 10.56 -11.85
C MET A 123 8.47 9.29 -11.23
N HIS A 124 7.69 8.51 -11.99
CA HIS A 124 6.98 7.35 -11.45
C HIS A 124 7.23 6.09 -12.30
N PRO A 125 8.31 5.35 -12.02
CA PRO A 125 8.53 4.07 -12.67
C PRO A 125 7.47 3.06 -12.23
N CYS A 126 6.77 2.45 -13.18
CA CYS A 126 5.66 1.54 -12.91
C CYS A 126 6.13 0.21 -12.30
N MET A 127 7.35 -0.22 -12.64
CA MET A 127 7.88 -1.52 -12.27
C MET A 127 7.96 -1.77 -10.76
N PRO A 128 8.49 -0.86 -9.91
CA PRO A 128 8.45 -1.02 -8.45
C PRO A 128 7.05 -1.31 -7.89
N TRP A 129 6.03 -0.58 -8.34
CA TRP A 129 4.65 -0.76 -7.91
C TRP A 129 4.11 -2.14 -8.27
N ILE A 130 4.35 -2.58 -9.51
CA ILE A 130 3.91 -3.89 -10.00
C ILE A 130 4.66 -5.02 -9.27
N LEU A 131 5.98 -4.95 -9.19
CA LEU A 131 6.80 -6.02 -8.60
C LEU A 131 6.56 -6.18 -7.10
N ILE A 132 6.58 -5.08 -6.35
CA ILE A 132 6.33 -5.11 -4.89
C ILE A 132 4.87 -5.49 -4.63
N GLY A 133 3.94 -4.98 -5.45
CA GLY A 133 2.54 -5.36 -5.41
C GLY A 133 2.34 -6.86 -5.60
N ALA A 134 2.89 -7.43 -6.67
CA ALA A 134 2.80 -8.85 -6.99
C ALA A 134 3.41 -9.73 -5.89
N ALA A 135 4.61 -9.38 -5.41
CA ALA A 135 5.25 -10.10 -4.30
C ALA A 135 4.38 -10.10 -3.04
N SER A 136 3.78 -8.95 -2.70
CA SER A 136 2.89 -8.81 -1.53
C SER A 136 1.58 -9.59 -1.70
N THR A 137 0.99 -9.58 -2.90
CA THR A 137 -0.21 -10.35 -3.24
C THR A 137 0.03 -11.84 -3.10
N VAL A 138 1.12 -12.36 -3.67
CA VAL A 138 1.50 -13.78 -3.57
C VAL A 138 1.69 -14.17 -2.11
N TYR A 139 2.43 -13.35 -1.34
CA TYR A 139 2.66 -13.61 0.07
C TYR A 139 1.35 -13.62 0.88
N GLY A 140 0.47 -12.64 0.66
CA GLY A 140 -0.85 -12.55 1.30
C GLY A 140 -1.73 -13.75 0.97
N ALA A 141 -1.80 -14.14 -0.30
CA ALA A 141 -2.55 -15.30 -0.76
C ALA A 141 -2.06 -16.59 -0.08
N VAL A 142 -0.76 -16.84 -0.05
CA VAL A 142 -0.18 -18.02 0.63
C VAL A 142 -0.55 -18.04 2.11
N ARG A 143 -0.53 -16.91 2.81
CA ARG A 143 -0.94 -16.84 4.23
C ARG A 143 -2.42 -17.11 4.43
N ILE A 144 -3.28 -16.59 3.56
CA ILE A 144 -4.72 -16.85 3.61
C ILE A 144 -4.98 -18.35 3.41
N ILE A 145 -4.42 -18.94 2.36
CA ILE A 145 -4.57 -20.38 2.05
C ILE A 145 -4.10 -21.24 3.23
N LYS A 146 -2.94 -20.94 3.83
CA LYS A 146 -2.44 -21.64 5.01
C LYS A 146 -3.38 -21.51 6.22
N THR A 147 -3.99 -20.34 6.41
CA THR A 147 -4.90 -20.08 7.54
C THR A 147 -6.21 -20.87 7.35
N ILE A 148 -6.76 -20.83 6.14
CA ILE A 148 -7.96 -21.58 5.76
C ILE A 148 -7.71 -23.09 5.90
N GLY A 149 -6.59 -23.60 5.38
CA GLY A 149 -6.23 -25.02 5.48
C GLY A 149 -6.08 -25.49 6.94
N LYS A 150 -5.42 -24.71 7.80
CA LYS A 150 -5.33 -25.01 9.24
C LYS A 150 -6.70 -25.07 9.91
N TRP A 151 -7.58 -24.14 9.56
CA TRP A 151 -8.93 -24.11 10.09
C TRP A 151 -9.73 -25.37 9.69
N PHE A 152 -9.67 -25.79 8.42
CA PHE A 152 -10.33 -27.01 7.96
C PHE A 152 -9.81 -28.27 8.67
N ILE A 153 -8.48 -28.40 8.84
CA ILE A 153 -7.88 -29.54 9.56
C ILE A 153 -8.34 -29.57 11.02
N GLN A 154 -8.39 -28.41 11.69
CA GLN A 154 -8.88 -28.32 13.07
C GLN A 154 -10.35 -28.69 13.16
N LYS A 155 -11.18 -28.22 12.22
CA LYS A 155 -12.60 -28.52 12.17
C LYS A 155 -12.85 -30.02 11.95
N ALA A 156 -12.11 -30.65 11.03
CA ALA A 156 -12.19 -32.10 10.82
C ALA A 156 -11.82 -32.91 12.08
N LYS A 157 -10.78 -32.48 12.80
CA LYS A 157 -10.38 -33.11 14.08
C LYS A 157 -11.43 -32.94 15.19
N GLN A 158 -12.14 -31.83 15.22
CA GLN A 158 -13.24 -31.61 16.17
C GLN A 158 -14.41 -32.54 15.88
N ASN A 159 -14.82 -32.64 14.61
CA ASN A 159 -15.90 -33.52 14.18
C ASN A 159 -15.59 -35.01 14.37
N ALA A 160 -14.31 -35.42 14.32
CA ALA A 160 -13.92 -36.80 14.58
C ALA A 160 -13.89 -37.17 16.08
N ARG A 161 -14.03 -36.19 16.98
CA ARG A 161 -14.05 -36.38 18.45
C ARG A 161 -15.45 -36.25 19.06
N SER A 162 -16.43 -35.78 18.29
CA SER A 162 -17.85 -35.70 18.65
C SER A 162 -18.57 -36.95 18.17
#